data_AF-A0A1J3I9Z4-F1
#
_entry.id   AF-A0A1J3I9Z4-F1
#
_cell.length_a   1.000
_cell.length_b   1.000
_cell.length_c   1.000
_cell.angle_alpha   90.00
_cell.angle_beta   90.00
_cell.angle_gamma   90.00
#
_symmetry.space_group_name_H-M   'P 1'
#
loop_
_entity.id
_entity.type
_entity.pdbx_description
1 polymer ?
#
loop_
_entity_poly.entity_id
_entity_poly.type
_entity_poly.pdbx_seq_one_letter_code
_entity_poly.pdbx_strand_id
1 'polypeptide(L)'
;MSVRWPRVLTPTLLSQILKKQKNPVTALKLLDEAKERFPSYGHNGSVYATMISILGKSNRVLEMKYVIERMKEDSCECKDTVFASAIRTFSRAGKLDDAISLFKSLHEFNCVNWTLSFETLLQEMVKESELE
;
A
#
# COMPACT_ATOMS: atom_id res chain seq x y z
N MET A 1 -8.58 19.94 -7.77
CA MET A 1 -7.34 20.44 -8.42
C MET A 1 -7.08 19.55 -9.63
N SER A 2 -6.97 20.13 -10.83
CA SER A 2 -6.61 19.38 -12.05
C SER A 2 -5.11 19.13 -12.06
N VAL A 3 -4.69 17.88 -11.85
CA VAL A 3 -3.29 17.50 -12.05
C VAL A 3 -2.98 17.62 -13.54
N ARG A 4 -1.86 18.28 -13.87
CA ARG A 4 -1.38 18.36 -15.25
C ARG A 4 -0.64 17.08 -15.58
N TRP A 5 -1.29 16.19 -16.32
CA TRP A 5 -0.71 14.91 -16.75
C TRP A 5 0.42 15.10 -17.78
N PRO A 6 1.49 14.30 -17.72
CA PRO A 6 2.55 14.29 -18.73
C PRO A 6 2.08 13.57 -20.01
N ARG A 7 2.86 13.68 -21.09
CA ARG A 7 2.64 12.89 -22.32
C ARG A 7 2.98 11.41 -22.14
N VAL A 8 4.01 11.12 -21.34
CA VAL A 8 4.44 9.76 -20.97
C VAL A 8 4.51 9.71 -19.46
N LEU A 9 3.82 8.73 -18.86
CA LEU A 9 3.79 8.54 -17.43
C LEU A 9 4.84 7.52 -17.01
N THR A 10 5.67 7.88 -16.03
CA THR A 10 6.64 6.96 -15.41
C THR A 10 6.25 6.69 -13.96
N PRO A 11 6.62 5.53 -13.37
CA PRO A 11 6.29 5.22 -11.98
C PRO A 11 6.85 6.24 -10.98
N THR A 12 8.05 6.76 -11.24
CA THR A 12 8.66 7.81 -10.42
C THR A 12 7.83 9.09 -10.44
N LEU A 13 7.37 9.51 -11.63
CA LEU A 13 6.57 10.73 -11.77
C LEU A 13 5.20 10.56 -11.12
N LEU A 14 4.54 9.42 -11.33
CA LEU A 14 3.27 9.14 -10.66
C LEU A 14 3.45 9.17 -9.13
N SER A 15 4.47 8.51 -8.59
CA SER A 15 4.77 8.54 -7.16
C SER A 15 4.95 9.97 -6.61
N GLN A 16 5.60 10.86 -7.38
CA GLN A 16 5.73 12.28 -7.02
C GLN A 16 4.40 13.02 -7.06
N ILE A 17 3.56 12.77 -8.06
CA ILE A 17 2.22 13.35 -8.18
C ILE A 17 1.35 12.94 -6.97
N LEU A 18 1.37 11.66 -6.61
CA LEU A 18 0.61 11.13 -5.47
C LEU A 18 1.06 11.77 -4.15
N LYS A 19 2.37 11.83 -3.89
CA LYS A 19 2.95 12.42 -2.67
C LYS A 19 2.63 13.91 -2.49
N LYS A 20 2.42 14.65 -3.59
CA LYS A 20 2.07 16.09 -3.53
C LYS A 20 0.62 16.35 -3.13
N GLN A 21 -0.24 15.33 -3.12
CA GLN A 21 -1.64 15.52 -2.75
C GLN A 21 -1.79 15.64 -1.24
N LYS A 22 -2.50 16.68 -0.79
CA LYS A 22 -2.86 16.83 0.62
C LYS A 22 -3.93 15.83 1.07
N ASN A 23 -4.83 15.46 0.17
CA ASN A 23 -5.93 14.55 0.46
C ASN A 23 -5.59 13.13 -0.05
N PRO A 24 -5.56 12.11 0.82
CA PRO A 24 -5.17 10.75 0.45
C PRO A 24 -6.15 10.09 -0.53
N VAL A 25 -7.45 10.41 -0.44
CA VAL A 25 -8.48 9.92 -1.37
C VAL A 25 -8.31 10.57 -2.75
N THR A 26 -7.85 11.82 -2.80
CA THR A 26 -7.51 12.45 -4.09
C THR A 26 -6.28 11.79 -4.73
N ALA A 27 -5.27 11.42 -3.94
CA ALA A 27 -4.15 10.62 -4.44
C ALA A 27 -4.63 9.27 -4.99
N LEU A 28 -5.52 8.57 -4.28
CA LEU A 28 -6.08 7.31 -4.78
C LEU A 28 -6.81 7.48 -6.12
N LYS A 29 -7.66 8.51 -6.26
CA LYS A 29 -8.33 8.81 -7.54
C LYS A 29 -7.34 9.01 -8.69
N LEU A 30 -6.20 9.67 -8.43
CA LEU A 30 -5.15 9.87 -9.44
C LEU A 30 -4.42 8.57 -9.77
N LEU A 31 -4.25 7.65 -8.81
CA LEU A 31 -3.69 6.32 -9.08
C LEU A 31 -4.58 5.54 -10.07
N ASP A 32 -5.90 5.62 -9.89
CA ASP A 32 -6.88 4.96 -10.77
C ASP A 32 -6.94 5.63 -12.14
N GLU A 33 -7.03 6.95 -12.17
CA GLU A 33 -7.05 7.76 -13.39
C GLU A 33 -5.79 7.55 -14.24
N ALA A 34 -4.63 7.29 -13.62
CA ALA A 34 -3.40 6.97 -14.34
C ALA A 34 -3.52 5.67 -15.16
N LYS A 35 -4.22 4.64 -14.64
CA LYS A 35 -4.42 3.36 -15.35
C LYS A 35 -5.39 3.56 -16.53
N GLU A 36 -6.42 4.39 -16.35
CA GLU A 36 -7.40 4.70 -17.41
C GLU A 36 -6.81 5.56 -18.54
N ARG A 37 -6.01 6.59 -18.20
CA ARG A 37 -5.45 7.53 -19.18
C ARG A 37 -4.24 6.99 -19.94
N PHE A 38 -3.50 6.06 -19.36
CA PHE A 38 -2.28 5.52 -19.94
C PHE A 38 -2.38 3.99 -20.05
N PRO A 39 -3.07 3.44 -21.07
CA PRO A 39 -3.32 2.00 -21.18
C PRO A 39 -2.04 1.14 -21.28
N SER A 40 -0.93 1.72 -21.75
CA SER A 40 0.38 1.06 -21.83
C SER A 40 1.19 1.15 -20.53
N TYR A 41 0.66 1.79 -19.49
CA TYR A 41 1.35 2.03 -18.23
C TYR A 41 0.90 1.03 -17.16
N GLY A 42 1.85 0.27 -16.62
CA GLY A 42 1.66 -0.58 -15.44
C GLY A 42 2.22 0.07 -14.19
N HIS A 43 1.45 0.06 -13.10
CA HIS A 43 1.96 0.44 -11.78
C HIS A 43 3.05 -0.55 -11.35
N ASN A 44 4.08 -0.06 -10.65
CA ASN A 44 5.09 -0.92 -10.04
C ASN A 44 4.97 -0.91 -8.52
N GLY A 45 5.72 -1.79 -7.84
CA GLY A 45 5.68 -1.88 -6.38
C GLY A 45 6.02 -0.57 -5.67
N SER A 46 6.82 0.32 -6.26
CA SER A 46 7.15 1.62 -5.64
C SER A 46 5.96 2.60 -5.63
N VAL A 47 5.13 2.58 -6.68
CA VAL A 47 3.90 3.37 -6.75
C VAL A 47 2.90 2.85 -5.72
N TYR A 48 2.69 1.53 -5.68
CA TYR A 48 1.81 0.91 -4.68
C TYR A 48 2.29 1.15 -3.25
N ALA A 49 3.58 0.96 -2.97
CA ALA A 49 4.20 1.28 -1.68
C ALA A 49 3.95 2.73 -1.27
N THR A 50 4.08 3.67 -2.22
CA THR A 50 3.82 5.09 -1.98
C THR A 50 2.36 5.31 -1.58
N MET A 51 1.41 4.73 -2.33
CA MET A 51 -0.01 4.89 -2.06
C MET A 51 -0.43 4.24 -0.73
N ILE A 52 0.03 3.02 -0.45
CA ILE A 52 -0.19 2.31 0.82
C ILE A 52 0.35 3.15 1.99
N SER A 53 1.54 3.74 1.86
CA SER A 53 2.10 4.61 2.90
C SER A 53 1.25 5.87 3.13
N ILE A 54 0.75 6.51 2.07
CA ILE A 54 -0.12 7.69 2.16
C ILE A 54 -1.42 7.35 2.89
N LEU A 55 -2.05 6.23 2.53
CA LEU A 55 -3.32 5.78 3.13
C LEU A 55 -3.14 5.35 4.58
N GLY A 56 -2.09 4.58 4.88
CA GLY A 56 -1.82 4.10 6.23
C GLY A 56 -1.51 5.24 7.20
N LYS A 57 -0.71 6.23 6.79
CA LYS A 57 -0.46 7.45 7.59
C LYS A 57 -1.72 8.27 7.86
N SER A 58 -2.72 8.16 6.98
CA SER A 58 -4.00 8.87 7.10
C SER A 58 -5.10 8.02 7.73
N ASN A 59 -4.75 6.84 8.27
CA ASN A 59 -5.67 5.84 8.82
C ASN A 59 -6.83 5.47 7.87
N ARG A 60 -6.61 5.52 6.55
CA ARG A 60 -7.60 5.15 5.52
C ARG A 60 -7.49 3.67 5.21
N VAL A 61 -7.86 2.85 6.20
CA VAL A 61 -7.62 1.39 6.20
C VAL A 61 -8.38 0.67 5.08
N LEU A 62 -9.63 1.08 4.79
CA LEU A 62 -10.45 0.46 3.75
C LEU A 62 -9.84 0.67 2.36
N GLU A 63 -9.44 1.91 2.06
CA GLU A 63 -8.75 2.24 0.83
C GLU A 63 -7.37 1.59 0.74
N MET A 64 -6.66 1.45 1.87
CA MET A 64 -5.37 0.77 1.90
C MET A 64 -5.52 -0.71 1.50
N LYS A 65 -6.54 -1.41 2.02
CA LYS A 65 -6.87 -2.78 1.60
C LYS A 65 -7.13 -2.87 0.10
N TYR A 66 -7.94 -1.95 -0.43
CA TYR A 66 -8.22 -1.89 -1.86
C TYR A 66 -6.95 -1.77 -2.70
N VAL A 67 -6.00 -0.93 -2.28
CA VAL A 67 -4.72 -0.76 -2.98
C VAL A 67 -3.81 -2.00 -2.86
N ILE A 68 -3.84 -2.70 -1.72
CA ILE A 68 -3.08 -3.95 -1.52
C ILE A 68 -3.60 -5.05 -2.46
N GLU A 69 -4.91 -5.22 -2.58
CA GLU A 69 -5.48 -6.21 -3.52
C GLU A 69 -5.11 -5.89 -4.97
N ARG A 70 -5.15 -4.62 -5.37
CA ARG A 70 -4.71 -4.22 -6.72
C ARG A 70 -3.23 -4.47 -6.96
N MET A 71 -2.39 -4.28 -5.94
CA MET A 71 -0.96 -4.60 -6.03
C MET A 71 -0.74 -6.11 -6.25
N LYS A 72 -1.57 -6.95 -5.63
CA LYS A 72 -1.59 -8.41 -5.84
C LYS A 72 -2.00 -8.75 -7.27
N GLU A 73 -3.11 -8.18 -7.75
CA GLU A 73 -3.63 -8.39 -9.11
C GLU A 73 -2.61 -8.00 -10.19
N ASP A 74 -1.98 -6.83 -10.05
CA ASP A 74 -0.96 -6.36 -10.99
C ASP A 74 0.36 -7.17 -10.89
N SER A 75 0.49 -8.06 -9.90
CA SER A 75 1.62 -9.01 -9.72
C SER A 75 3.02 -8.38 -9.77
N CYS A 76 3.12 -7.10 -9.40
CA CYS A 76 4.37 -6.35 -9.47
C CYS A 76 5.32 -6.75 -8.33
N GLU A 77 6.64 -6.71 -8.61
CA GLU A 77 7.66 -6.92 -7.57
C GLU A 77 7.48 -5.90 -6.44
N CYS A 78 7.43 -6.39 -5.20
CA CYS A 78 7.21 -5.57 -4.03
C CYS A 78 8.19 -5.90 -2.90
N LYS A 79 8.35 -4.95 -1.97
CA LYS A 79 9.30 -5.04 -0.86
C LYS A 79 8.57 -5.33 0.43
N ASP A 80 9.15 -6.19 1.26
CA ASP A 80 8.66 -6.59 2.58
C ASP A 80 8.21 -5.39 3.44
N THR A 81 8.97 -4.28 3.39
CA THR A 81 8.70 -3.02 4.10
C THR A 81 7.28 -2.45 3.90
N VAL A 82 6.64 -2.73 2.76
CA VAL A 82 5.28 -2.28 2.45
C VAL A 82 4.28 -3.03 3.34
N PHE A 83 4.44 -4.35 3.42
CA PHE A 83 3.59 -5.22 4.23
C PHE A 83 3.80 -5.00 5.71
N ALA A 84 5.05 -4.85 6.17
CA ALA A 84 5.34 -4.47 7.55
C ALA A 84 4.66 -3.14 7.95
N SER A 85 4.66 -2.14 7.05
CA SER A 85 3.92 -0.88 7.30
C SER A 85 2.40 -1.08 7.32
N ALA A 86 1.85 -1.91 6.45
CA ALA A 86 0.43 -2.21 6.42
C ALA A 86 -0.02 -2.96 7.68
N ILE A 87 0.76 -3.96 8.15
CA ILE A 87 0.55 -4.70 9.40
C ILE A 87 0.47 -3.74 10.59
N ARG A 88 1.44 -2.84 10.75
CA ARG A 88 1.40 -1.81 11.82
C ARG A 88 0.18 -0.90 11.71
N THR A 89 -0.24 -0.57 10.49
CA THR A 89 -1.41 0.27 10.27
C THR A 89 -2.69 -0.45 10.69
N PHE A 90 -2.85 -1.74 10.34
CA PHE A 90 -3.99 -2.54 10.78
C PHE A 90 -4.02 -2.71 12.29
N SER A 91 -2.89 -3.07 12.91
CA SER A 91 -2.75 -3.17 14.37
C SER A 91 -3.20 -1.88 15.08
N ARG A 92 -2.63 -0.73 14.69
CA ARG A 92 -2.99 0.60 15.25
C ARG A 92 -4.45 1.00 15.04
N ALA A 93 -5.15 0.38 14.10
CA ALA A 93 -6.57 0.60 13.85
C ALA A 93 -7.47 -0.39 14.60
N GLY A 94 -6.92 -1.21 15.51
CA GLY A 94 -7.65 -2.26 16.24
C GLY A 94 -8.06 -3.42 15.34
N LYS A 95 -7.31 -3.69 14.27
CA LYS A 95 -7.64 -4.69 13.25
C LYS A 95 -6.55 -5.75 13.14
N LEU A 96 -6.17 -6.35 14.27
CA LEU A 96 -5.12 -7.36 14.31
C LEU A 96 -5.42 -8.57 13.40
N ASP A 97 -6.68 -8.98 13.29
CA ASP A 97 -7.11 -10.04 12.37
C ASP A 97 -6.79 -9.73 10.91
N ASP A 98 -6.96 -8.47 10.49
CA ASP A 98 -6.61 -8.02 9.14
C ASP A 98 -5.09 -8.06 8.92
N ALA A 99 -4.30 -7.74 9.96
CA ALA A 99 -2.85 -7.82 9.91
C ALA A 99 -2.37 -9.27 9.75
N ILE A 100 -2.96 -10.20 10.51
CA ILE A 100 -2.68 -11.64 10.43
C ILE A 100 -3.10 -12.19 9.06
N SER A 101 -4.27 -11.80 8.57
CA SER A 101 -4.78 -12.20 7.25
C SER A 101 -3.85 -11.73 6.14
N LEU A 102 -3.40 -10.47 6.18
CA LEU A 102 -2.41 -9.95 5.23
C LEU A 102 -1.12 -10.78 5.27
N PHE A 103 -0.57 -11.04 6.45
CA PHE A 103 0.66 -11.83 6.57
C PHE A 103 0.52 -13.23 5.97
N LYS A 104 -0.60 -13.91 6.22
CA LYS A 104 -0.87 -15.24 5.65
C LYS A 104 -0.96 -15.21 4.12
N SER A 105 -1.41 -14.11 3.54
CA SER A 105 -1.51 -13.93 2.08
C SER A 105 -0.21 -13.53 1.38
N LEU A 106 0.90 -13.26 2.10
CA LEU A 106 2.12 -12.73 1.48
C LEU A 106 2.74 -13.62 0.39
N HIS A 107 2.50 -14.92 0.45
CA HIS A 107 2.93 -15.88 -0.56
C HIS A 107 2.25 -15.68 -1.93
N GLU A 108 1.14 -14.96 -1.98
CA GLU A 108 0.41 -14.63 -3.21
C GLU A 108 0.96 -13.37 -3.89
N PHE A 109 1.89 -12.66 -3.24
CA PHE A 109 2.54 -11.47 -3.79
C PHE A 109 3.92 -11.82 -4.33
N ASN A 110 4.36 -11.07 -5.34
CA ASN A 110 5.72 -11.16 -5.86
C ASN A 110 6.72 -10.44 -4.92
N CYS A 111 6.95 -11.03 -3.74
CA CYS A 111 7.84 -10.52 -2.70
C CYS A 111 8.81 -11.61 -2.20
N VAL A 112 10.11 -11.33 -2.25
CA VAL A 112 11.16 -12.34 -2.05
C VAL A 112 11.43 -12.68 -0.57
N ASN A 113 11.07 -11.80 0.37
CA ASN A 113 11.32 -11.98 1.80
C ASN A 113 10.18 -11.38 2.63
N TRP A 114 9.84 -12.03 3.76
CA TRP A 114 8.80 -11.61 4.72
C TRP A 114 9.28 -11.51 6.16
N THR A 115 10.60 -11.56 6.42
CA THR A 115 11.19 -11.52 7.77
C THR A 115 10.74 -10.28 8.55
N LEU A 116 10.76 -9.10 7.93
CA LEU A 116 10.38 -7.86 8.61
C LEU A 116 8.88 -7.84 8.88
N SER A 117 8.06 -8.35 7.97
CA SER A 117 6.61 -8.49 8.18
C SER A 117 6.30 -9.44 9.32
N PHE A 118 7.00 -10.58 9.40
CA PHE A 118 6.83 -11.54 10.48
C PHE A 118 7.23 -10.96 11.84
N GLU A 119 8.44 -10.37 11.92
CA GLU A 119 8.92 -9.69 13.13
C GLU A 119 7.95 -8.61 13.59
N THR A 120 7.46 -7.80 12.64
CA THR A 120 6.50 -6.74 12.93
C THR A 120 5.17 -7.31 13.43
N LEU A 121 4.64 -8.37 12.81
CA LEU A 121 3.39 -9.00 13.27
C LEU A 121 3.52 -9.51 14.71
N LEU A 122 4.62 -10.20 15.04
CA LEU A 122 4.88 -10.68 16.40
C LEU A 122 4.92 -9.53 17.41
N GLN A 123 5.63 -8.44 17.08
CA GLN A 123 5.69 -7.25 17.94
C GLN A 123 4.30 -6.65 18.18
N GLU A 124 3.46 -6.58 17.16
CA GLU A 124 2.10 -6.03 17.30
C GLU A 124 1.18 -6.97 18.09
N MET A 125 1.28 -8.30 17.91
CA MET A 125 0.50 -9.27 18.70
C MET A 125 0.84 -9.24 20.19
N VAL A 126 2.14 -9.13 20.53
CA VAL A 126 2.56 -9.04 21.93
C VAL A 126 2.00 -7.78 22.60
N LYS A 127 2.07 -6.63 21.91
CA LYS A 127 1.50 -5.38 22.43
C LYS A 127 0.01 -5.49 22.70
N GLU A 128 -0.76 -6.12 21.80
CA GLU A 128 -2.20 -6.30 22.00
C GLU A 128 -2.47 -7.19 23.22
N SER A 129 -1.71 -8.27 23.41
CA SER A 129 -1.86 -9.17 24.57
C SER A 129 -1.50 -8.55 25.91
N GLU A 130 -0.71 -7.48 25.93
CA GLU A 130 -0.38 -6.71 27.15
C GLU A 130 -1.44 -5.65 27.49
N LEU A 131 -2.36 -5.35 26.56
CA LEU A 131 -3.45 -4.38 26.75
C LEU A 131 -4.74 -5.02 27.29
N GLU A 132 -4.84 -6.36 27.24
CA GLU A 132 -5.91 -7.18 27.82
C GLU A 132 -5.67 -7.49 29.31
#